data_AF-A0A2S8JBZ4-F1
#
_entry.id   AF-A0A2S8JBZ4-F1
#
_cell.length_a   1.000
_cell.length_b   1.000
_cell.length_c   1.000
_cell.angle_alpha   90.00
_cell.angle_beta   90.00
_cell.angle_gamma   90.00
#
_symmetry.space_group_name_H-M   'P 1'
#
loop_
_entity.id
_entity.type
_entity.pdbx_description
1 polymer ?
#
loop_
_entity_poly.entity_id
_entity_poly.type
_entity_poly.pdbx_seq_one_letter_code
_entity_poly.pdbx_strand_id
1 'polypeptide(L)'
;MATATLIAEHVEGWAGDAYHYRLDPPLEGHEYVMVSEIDYPFNHYKETEIVPVDENGGPVAMVKLPGSLAAQANRAVALLAAGGYSIVIPEPPSE
;
A
#
# COMPACT_ATOMS: atom_id res chain seq x y z
N MET A 1 -15.27 3.31 9.88
CA MET A 1 -14.04 4.00 9.45
C MET A 1 -13.36 3.07 8.47
N ALA A 2 -12.87 3.56 7.34
CA ALA A 2 -12.20 2.70 6.38
C ALA A 2 -10.87 2.22 6.99
N THR A 3 -10.50 0.95 6.77
CA THR A 3 -9.27 0.36 7.33
C THR A 3 -8.43 -0.29 6.25
N ALA A 4 -7.11 -0.20 6.42
CA ALA A 4 -6.11 -0.93 5.66
C ALA A 4 -5.42 -1.90 6.63
N THR A 5 -5.84 -3.15 6.63
CA THR A 5 -5.23 -4.20 7.46
C THR A 5 -3.95 -4.67 6.81
N LEU A 6 -2.83 -4.54 7.52
CA LEU A 6 -1.53 -4.99 7.07
C LEU A 6 -1.49 -6.52 7.05
N ILE A 7 -1.13 -7.09 5.88
CA ILE A 7 -0.96 -8.53 5.69
C ILE A 7 0.52 -8.90 5.74
N ALA A 8 1.36 -8.15 5.02
CA ALA A 8 2.79 -8.39 4.93
C ALA A 8 3.57 -7.08 4.80
N GLU A 9 4.78 -7.07 5.36
CA GLU A 9 5.75 -5.97 5.28
C GLU A 9 6.95 -6.39 4.43
N HIS A 10 7.66 -5.41 3.87
CA HIS A 10 8.90 -5.63 3.13
C HIS A 10 8.78 -6.68 2.01
N VAL A 11 7.67 -6.63 1.25
CA VAL A 11 7.39 -7.61 0.20
C VAL A 11 8.39 -7.45 -0.95
N GLU A 12 9.17 -8.48 -1.21
CA GLU A 12 10.19 -8.47 -2.27
C GLU A 12 9.58 -8.43 -3.68
N GLY A 13 10.38 -8.01 -4.67
CA GLY A 13 9.98 -7.94 -6.09
C GLY A 13 9.22 -6.67 -6.49
N TRP A 14 8.94 -5.78 -5.53
CA TRP A 14 8.35 -4.47 -5.74
C TRP A 14 9.41 -3.37 -5.68
N ALA A 15 9.10 -2.19 -6.24
CA ALA A 15 9.97 -1.03 -6.13
C ALA A 15 9.87 -0.42 -4.72
N GLY A 16 11.00 -0.03 -4.16
CA GLY A 16 11.05 0.59 -2.83
C GLY A 16 10.70 -0.40 -1.71
N ASP A 17 10.19 0.14 -0.60
CA ASP A 17 9.71 -0.64 0.52
C ASP A 17 8.20 -0.89 0.39
N ALA A 18 7.80 -2.16 0.28
CA ALA A 18 6.45 -2.53 -0.15
C ALA A 18 5.66 -3.26 0.94
N TYR A 19 4.37 -2.93 1.02
CA TYR A 19 3.46 -3.35 2.07
C TYR A 19 2.16 -3.86 1.48
N HIS A 20 1.78 -5.08 1.81
CA HIS A 20 0.55 -5.69 1.34
C HIS A 20 -0.59 -5.41 2.32
N TYR A 21 -1.69 -4.85 1.83
CA TYR A 21 -2.87 -4.50 2.63
C TYR A 21 -4.14 -5.14 2.08
N ARG A 22 -5.05 -5.48 3.00
CA ARG A 22 -6.47 -5.65 2.73
C ARG A 22 -7.23 -4.38 3.12
N LEU A 23 -8.07 -3.87 2.22
CA LEU A 23 -8.87 -2.68 2.40
C LEU A 23 -10.32 -3.04 2.72
N ASP A 24 -10.89 -2.34 3.70
CA ASP A 24 -12.33 -2.38 4.01
C ASP A 24 -12.86 -0.93 4.16
N PRO A 25 -13.71 -0.44 3.23
CA PRO A 25 -14.23 -1.13 2.04
C PRO A 25 -13.16 -1.29 0.93
N PRO A 26 -13.43 -2.04 -0.16
CA PRO A 26 -12.54 -2.11 -1.33
C PRO A 26 -12.35 -0.75 -2.02
N LEU A 27 -11.13 -0.45 -2.48
CA LEU A 27 -10.80 0.75 -3.26
C LEU A 27 -11.03 0.50 -4.75
N GLU A 28 -12.00 1.20 -5.35
CA GLU A 28 -12.37 1.01 -6.77
C GLU A 28 -12.71 -0.46 -7.13
N GLY A 29 -13.18 -1.24 -6.15
CA GLY A 29 -13.46 -2.67 -6.32
C GLY A 29 -12.28 -3.60 -6.02
N HIS A 30 -11.12 -3.06 -5.65
CA HIS A 30 -9.94 -3.82 -5.24
C HIS A 30 -9.86 -3.94 -3.72
N GLU A 31 -10.00 -5.17 -3.23
CA GLU A 31 -9.90 -5.48 -1.80
C GLU A 31 -8.44 -5.55 -1.32
N TYR A 32 -7.51 -5.90 -2.20
CA TYR A 32 -6.10 -6.04 -1.87
C TYR A 32 -5.24 -5.06 -2.67
N VAL A 33 -4.29 -4.42 -2.00
CA VAL A 33 -3.36 -3.47 -2.62
C VAL A 33 -1.94 -3.68 -2.12
N MET A 34 -0.96 -3.47 -3.00
CA MET A 34 0.41 -3.22 -2.60
C MET A 34 0.61 -1.71 -2.49
N VAL A 35 1.24 -1.27 -1.41
CA VAL A 35 1.68 0.10 -1.23
C VAL A 35 3.20 0.13 -1.18
N SER A 36 3.82 0.75 -2.17
CA SER A 36 5.28 0.86 -2.31
C SER A 36 5.75 2.27 -1.97
N GLU A 37 6.58 2.40 -0.95
CA GLU A 37 7.31 3.62 -0.61
C GLU A 37 8.66 3.64 -1.33
N ILE A 38 8.76 4.44 -2.38
CA ILE A 38 9.95 4.57 -3.20
C ILE A 38 10.70 5.83 -2.74
N ASP A 39 11.87 5.65 -2.14
CA ASP A 39 12.78 6.74 -1.78
C ASP A 39 14.15 6.49 -2.42
N TYR A 40 14.42 7.20 -3.52
CA TYR A 40 15.72 7.16 -4.19
C TYR A 40 16.50 8.42 -3.83
N PRO A 41 17.43 8.35 -2.87
CA PRO A 41 18.13 9.53 -2.37
C PRO A 41 19.03 10.17 -3.42
N PHE A 42 19.56 9.39 -4.37
CA PHE A 42 20.52 9.87 -5.37
C PHE A 42 19.94 10.93 -6.31
N ASN A 43 18.66 10.83 -6.65
CA ASN A 43 17.98 11.76 -7.57
C ASN A 43 16.88 12.58 -6.88
N HIS A 44 16.83 12.56 -5.53
CA HIS A 44 15.78 13.19 -4.73
C HIS A 44 14.36 12.75 -5.14
N TYR A 45 14.23 11.55 -5.68
CA TYR A 45 12.94 11.02 -6.11
C TYR A 45 12.26 10.35 -4.92
N LYS A 46 11.03 10.76 -4.65
CA LYS A 46 10.16 10.13 -3.65
C LYS A 46 8.80 9.88 -4.27
N GLU A 47 8.22 8.74 -3.97
CA GLU A 47 6.90 8.38 -4.44
C GLU A 47 6.27 7.36 -3.51
N THR A 48 4.94 7.36 -3.45
CA THR A 48 4.16 6.24 -2.91
C THR A 48 3.24 5.74 -3.99
N GLU A 49 3.38 4.48 -4.38
CA GLU A 49 2.50 3.84 -5.36
C GLU A 49 1.51 2.93 -4.64
N ILE A 50 0.22 3.00 -5.02
CA ILE A 50 -0.80 2.03 -4.62
C ILE A 50 -1.19 1.25 -5.87
N VAL A 51 -1.03 -0.07 -5.85
CA VAL A 51 -1.27 -0.95 -7.01
C VAL A 51 -2.22 -2.08 -6.60
N PRO A 52 -3.23 -2.43 -7.42
CA PRO A 52 -4.13 -3.52 -7.10
C PRO A 52 -3.41 -4.87 -7.20
N VAL A 53 -3.59 -5.70 -6.18
CA VAL A 53 -3.04 -7.06 -6.12
C VAL A 53 -4.14 -8.07 -5.80
N ASP A 54 -3.82 -9.36 -5.91
CA ASP A 54 -4.64 -10.44 -5.40
C ASP A 54 -4.35 -10.69 -3.90
N GLU A 55 -5.08 -11.61 -3.29
CA GLU A 55 -4.93 -11.97 -1.87
C GLU A 55 -3.53 -12.50 -1.48
N ASN A 56 -2.70 -12.87 -2.46
CA ASN A 56 -1.34 -13.36 -2.27
C ASN A 56 -0.28 -12.29 -2.58
N GLY A 57 -0.69 -11.06 -2.93
CA GLY A 57 0.20 -9.95 -3.27
C GLY A 57 0.68 -9.95 -4.73
N GLY A 58 0.09 -10.78 -5.60
CA GLY A 58 0.36 -10.78 -7.04
C GLY A 58 -0.33 -9.62 -7.77
N PRO A 59 0.33 -8.87 -8.66
CA PRO A 59 -0.28 -7.73 -9.33
C PRO A 59 -1.44 -8.16 -10.23
N VAL A 60 -2.62 -7.57 -10.00
CA VAL A 60 -3.80 -7.77 -10.86
C VAL A 60 -3.75 -6.85 -12.08
N ALA A 61 -3.28 -5.62 -11.88
CA ALA A 61 -3.04 -4.65 -12.94
C ALA A 61 -1.89 -3.73 -12.54
N MET A 62 -0.99 -3.41 -13.49
CA MET A 62 0.12 -2.48 -13.27
C MET A 62 -0.33 -1.03 -13.46
N VAL A 63 -1.30 -0.59 -12.65
CA VAL A 63 -1.86 0.76 -12.66
C VAL A 63 -1.81 1.36 -11.25
N LYS A 64 -1.60 2.67 -11.16
CA LYS A 64 -1.62 3.41 -9.90
C LYS A 64 -3.06 3.75 -9.53
N LEU A 65 -3.49 3.32 -8.35
CA LEU A 65 -4.80 3.64 -7.79
C LEU A 65 -4.81 5.05 -7.15
N PRO A 66 -6.01 5.63 -6.93
CA PRO A 66 -6.15 6.87 -6.18
C PRO A 66 -5.43 6.83 -4.83
N GLY A 67 -4.86 7.96 -4.43
CA GLY A 67 -4.06 8.09 -3.21
C GLY A 67 -2.56 7.87 -3.41
N SER A 68 -2.13 7.34 -4.56
CA SER A 68 -0.70 7.35 -4.94
C SER A 68 -0.16 8.79 -4.90
N LEU A 69 1.04 8.99 -4.35
CA LEU A 69 1.62 10.29 -4.05
C LEU A 69 2.89 10.52 -4.87
N ALA A 70 2.90 11.57 -5.68
CA ALA A 70 4.15 12.08 -6.26
C ALA A 70 4.94 12.88 -5.20
N ALA A 71 6.27 12.77 -5.21
CA ALA A 71 7.20 13.50 -4.35
C ALA A 71 7.13 13.18 -2.84
N GLN A 72 6.44 12.12 -2.43
CA GLN A 72 6.35 11.72 -1.02
C GLN A 72 6.34 10.19 -0.88
N ALA A 73 7.19 9.66 0.00
CA ALA A 73 7.21 8.25 0.40
C ALA A 73 6.57 8.13 1.80
N ASN A 74 5.27 7.87 1.84
CA ASN A 74 4.48 7.75 3.06
C ASN A 74 3.14 7.03 2.80
N ARG A 75 3.08 5.74 3.15
CA ARG A 75 1.92 4.86 3.00
C ARG A 75 0.72 5.31 3.81
N ALA A 76 0.92 5.87 4.99
CA ALA A 76 -0.18 6.33 5.84
C ALA A 76 -0.92 7.52 5.21
N VAL A 77 -0.17 8.47 4.63
CA VAL A 77 -0.75 9.61 3.90
C VAL A 77 -1.42 9.13 2.61
N ALA A 78 -0.81 8.19 1.89
CA ALA A 78 -1.37 7.66 0.65
C ALA A 78 -2.70 6.93 0.88
N LEU A 79 -2.77 6.06 1.89
CA LEU A 79 -3.97 5.33 2.29
C LEU A 79 -5.06 6.27 2.83
N LEU A 80 -4.69 7.30 3.58
CA LEU A 80 -5.61 8.34 4.00
C LEU A 80 -6.20 9.09 2.79
N ALA A 81 -5.37 9.45 1.81
CA ALA A 81 -5.80 10.14 0.58
C ALA A 81 -6.63 9.25 -0.36
N ALA A 82 -6.38 7.94 -0.39
CA ALA A 82 -7.07 6.98 -1.26
C ALA A 82 -8.56 6.83 -0.93
N GLY A 83 -8.90 6.82 0.37
CA GLY A 83 -10.28 6.56 0.80
C GLY A 83 -10.53 6.78 2.29
N GLY A 84 -9.62 7.48 2.99
CA GLY A 84 -9.73 7.69 4.43
C GLY A 84 -9.34 6.46 5.25
N TYR A 85 -8.43 5.61 4.74
CA TYR A 85 -8.05 4.36 5.41
C TYR A 85 -7.09 4.63 6.57
N SER A 86 -7.41 4.03 7.73
CA SER A 86 -6.48 3.91 8.86
C SER A 86 -5.75 2.57 8.80
N ILE A 87 -4.43 2.58 9.01
CA ILE A 87 -3.65 1.34 9.05
C ILE A 87 -3.97 0.56 10.32
N VAL A 88 -4.25 -0.73 10.16
CA VAL A 88 -4.41 -1.68 11.26
C VAL A 88 -3.30 -2.72 11.16
N ILE A 89 -2.46 -2.80 12.19
CA ILE A 89 -1.43 -3.81 12.32
C ILE A 89 -2.02 -4.93 13.20
N PRO A 90 -2.25 -6.15 12.66
CA PRO A 90 -2.76 -7.24 13.47
C PRO A 90 -1.74 -7.62 14.56
N GLU A 91 -2.23 -7.94 15.75
CA GLU A 91 -1.37 -8.46 16.81
C GLU A 91 -0.80 -9.83 16.39
N PRO A 92 0.48 -10.12 16.71
CA PRO A 92 1.02 -11.45 16.49
C PRO A 92 0.19 -12.47 17.30
N PRO A 93 -0.05 -13.68 16.78
CA PRO A 93 -0.79 -14.69 17.52
C PRO A 93 -0.09 -14.98 18.84
N SER A 94 -0.83 -14.89 19.95
CA SER A 94 -0.34 -15.28 21.27
C SER A 94 0.02 -16.76 21.26
N GLU A 95 1.26 -17.09 21.66
CA GLU A 95 1.74 -18.47 21.82
C GLU A 95 0.99 -19.26 22.92
#